data_AF-A0A2E2C7C8-F1
#
_entry.id   AF-A0A2E2C7C8-F1
#
_cell.length_a   1.000
_cell.length_b   1.000
_cell.length_c   1.000
_cell.angle_alpha   90.00
_cell.angle_beta   90.00
_cell.angle_gamma   90.00
#
_symmetry.space_group_name_H-M   'P 1'
#
loop_
_entity.id
_entity.type
_entity.pdbx_description
1 polymer ?
#
loop_
_entity_poly.entity_id
_entity_poly.type
_entity_poly.pdbx_seq_one_letter_code
_entity_poly.pdbx_strand_id
1 'polypeptide(L)'
;MADFRLEKLYVILDEPIPGINHLQAVDPEEFAWHDTFDLTQQLGVTPLDDFTYAPFDREVWYPAGAGLKSIRSLLQEFRRQAATSEEVQQRMQPRINMFEKLEELFDQADAHDREFYLSARDLD
;
A
#
# COMPACT_ATOMS: atom_id res chain seq x y z
N MET A 1 21.72 -9.96 13.51
CA MET A 1 20.81 -9.33 12.54
C MET A 1 20.46 -7.98 13.13
N ALA A 2 20.76 -6.89 12.42
CA ALA A 2 20.36 -5.57 12.90
C ALA A 2 18.83 -5.54 13.00
N ASP A 3 18.29 -4.94 14.06
CA ASP A 3 16.85 -4.76 14.25
C ASP A 3 16.33 -3.78 13.19
N PHE A 4 15.95 -4.28 12.02
CA PHE A 4 15.31 -3.48 11.00
C PHE A 4 13.89 -3.12 11.48
N ARG A 5 13.61 -1.83 11.60
CA ARG A 5 12.26 -1.32 11.87
C ARG A 5 11.70 -0.74 10.59
N LEU A 6 10.51 -1.19 10.22
CA LEU A 6 9.77 -0.61 9.11
C LEU A 6 9.24 0.76 9.56
N GLU A 7 9.99 1.81 9.26
CA GLU A 7 9.61 3.19 9.64
C GLU A 7 9.03 3.96 8.45
N LYS A 8 9.43 3.61 7.21
CA LYS A 8 8.88 4.17 5.97
C LYS A 8 8.63 3.08 4.95
N LEU A 9 7.53 3.23 4.20
CA LEU A 9 7.16 2.35 3.11
C LEU A 9 6.89 3.16 1.84
N TYR A 10 7.60 2.83 0.78
CA TYR A 10 7.48 3.51 -0.51
C TYR A 10 6.94 2.56 -1.57
N VAL A 11 6.06 3.04 -2.44
CA VAL A 11 5.73 2.35 -3.68
C VAL A 11 6.81 2.67 -4.70
N ILE A 12 7.48 1.66 -5.24
CA ILE A 12 8.47 1.81 -6.32
C ILE A 12 7.87 1.24 -7.59
N LEU A 13 7.92 2.00 -8.67
CA LEU A 13 7.53 1.54 -10.02
C LEU A 13 8.78 1.24 -10.85
N ASP A 14 8.67 0.25 -11.73
CA ASP A 14 9.74 -0.17 -12.65
C ASP A 14 10.12 0.97 -13.61
N GLU A 15 9.11 1.69 -14.08
CA GLU A 15 9.24 2.89 -14.87
C GLU A 15 8.33 4.01 -14.34
N PRO A 16 8.77 5.29 -14.43
CA PRO A 16 7.92 6.40 -14.05
C PRO A 16 6.71 6.53 -14.98
N ILE A 17 5.61 7.03 -14.43
CA ILE A 17 4.43 7.45 -15.18
C ILE A 17 4.47 8.98 -15.28
N PRO A 18 4.37 9.58 -16.49
CA PRO A 18 4.42 11.02 -16.65
C PRO A 18 3.38 11.74 -15.77
N GLY A 19 3.84 12.71 -14.98
CA GLY A 19 2.98 13.50 -14.10
C GLY A 19 2.66 12.85 -12.75
N ILE A 20 3.14 11.63 -12.48
CA ILE A 20 2.93 10.93 -11.20
C ILE A 20 4.25 10.78 -10.47
N ASN A 21 4.32 11.28 -9.23
CA ASN A 21 5.42 10.99 -8.33
C ASN A 21 5.03 9.87 -7.36
N HIS A 22 5.33 8.62 -7.73
CA HIS A 22 4.98 7.45 -6.93
C HIS A 22 5.64 7.46 -5.54
N LEU A 23 6.81 8.10 -5.38
CA LEU A 23 7.50 8.23 -4.09
C LEU A 23 6.81 9.17 -3.09
N GLN A 24 5.86 9.98 -3.57
CA GLN A 24 5.14 10.98 -2.78
C GLN A 24 3.62 10.84 -2.92
N ALA A 25 3.14 9.71 -3.47
CA ALA A 25 1.71 9.47 -3.65
C ALA A 25 0.96 9.37 -2.31
N VAL A 26 1.61 8.80 -1.29
CA VAL A 26 1.15 8.76 0.09
C VAL A 26 2.28 9.13 1.04
N ASP A 27 1.94 9.45 2.29
CA ASP A 27 2.93 9.64 3.34
C ASP A 27 3.61 8.29 3.64
N PRO A 28 4.94 8.17 3.46
CA PRO A 28 5.65 6.90 3.66
C PRO A 28 5.63 6.40 5.11
N GLU A 29 5.59 7.31 6.09
CA GLU A 29 5.52 6.95 7.50
C GLU A 29 4.13 6.43 7.82
N GLU A 30 3.06 7.13 7.41
CA GLU A 30 1.70 6.63 7.60
C GLU A 30 1.50 5.28 6.90
N PHE A 31 2.06 5.11 5.70
CA PHE A 31 1.92 3.87 4.94
C PHE A 31 2.64 2.70 5.61
N ALA A 32 3.80 2.91 6.24
CA ALA A 32 4.51 1.88 7.01
C ALA A 32 3.64 1.25 8.13
N TRP A 33 2.71 2.02 8.70
CA TRP A 33 1.82 1.58 9.78
C TRP A 33 0.43 1.15 9.29
N HIS A 34 0.32 0.64 8.04
CA HIS A 34 -0.96 0.26 7.45
C HIS A 34 -1.70 -0.85 8.23
N ASP A 35 -0.96 -1.76 8.87
CA ASP A 35 -1.46 -2.85 9.74
C ASP A 35 -2.63 -3.63 9.11
N THR A 36 -2.39 -4.20 7.92
CA THR A 36 -3.44 -4.89 7.13
C THR A 36 -3.23 -6.38 6.99
N PHE A 37 -2.15 -6.96 7.55
CA PHE A 37 -1.79 -8.36 7.36
C PHE A 37 -2.94 -9.30 7.73
N ASP A 38 -3.43 -9.23 8.97
CA ASP A 38 -4.52 -10.08 9.45
C ASP A 38 -5.80 -9.90 8.63
N LEU A 39 -6.10 -8.68 8.22
CA LEU A 39 -7.29 -8.37 7.42
C LEU A 39 -7.19 -8.98 6.02
N THR A 40 -6.04 -8.87 5.36
CA THR A 40 -5.83 -9.46 4.03
C THR A 40 -5.95 -10.99 4.06
N GLN A 41 -5.43 -11.64 5.11
CA GLN A 41 -5.60 -13.08 5.33
C GLN A 41 -7.08 -13.47 5.48
N GLN A 42 -7.85 -12.72 6.28
CA GLN A 42 -9.29 -12.94 6.44
C GLN A 42 -10.07 -12.76 5.14
N LEU A 43 -9.67 -11.80 4.31
CA LEU A 43 -10.29 -11.52 3.02
C LEU A 43 -9.82 -12.49 1.91
N GLY A 44 -8.82 -13.34 2.17
CA GLY A 44 -8.25 -14.26 1.18
C GLY A 44 -7.54 -13.54 0.03
N VAL A 45 -6.94 -12.38 0.30
CA VAL A 45 -6.16 -11.61 -0.68
C VAL A 45 -4.70 -11.54 -0.27
N THR A 46 -3.82 -11.25 -1.23
CA THR A 46 -2.37 -11.16 -0.97
C THR A 46 -2.07 -10.00 -0.01
N PRO A 47 -1.39 -10.25 1.13
CA PRO A 47 -0.93 -9.20 2.03
C PRO A 47 -0.05 -8.18 1.32
N LEU A 48 -0.12 -6.91 1.73
CA LEU A 48 0.80 -5.90 1.20
C LEU A 48 2.24 -6.19 1.61
N ASP A 49 2.43 -6.79 2.78
CA ASP A 49 3.70 -7.27 3.31
C ASP A 49 4.41 -8.25 2.37
N ASP A 50 3.67 -9.04 1.58
CA ASP A 50 4.24 -9.97 0.60
C ASP A 50 4.86 -9.25 -0.62
N PHE A 51 4.55 -7.96 -0.80
CA PHE A 51 5.17 -7.10 -1.80
C PHE A 51 6.30 -6.23 -1.21
N THR A 52 6.58 -6.36 0.09
CA THR A 52 7.50 -5.48 0.83
C THR A 52 8.90 -6.09 0.96
N TYR A 53 9.90 -5.27 0.65
CA TYR A 53 11.32 -5.65 0.69
C TYR A 53 12.10 -4.68 1.56
N ALA A 54 12.90 -5.23 2.48
CA ALA A 54 13.82 -4.45 3.30
C ALA A 54 15.05 -4.00 2.49
N PRO A 55 15.82 -3.03 2.99
CA PRO A 55 17.13 -2.73 2.42
C PRO A 55 17.96 -4.01 2.39
N PHE A 56 18.62 -4.27 1.25
CA PHE A 56 19.45 -5.46 0.98
C PHE A 56 18.71 -6.76 0.64
N ASP A 57 17.37 -6.79 0.71
CA ASP A 57 16.62 -7.90 0.13
C ASP A 57 16.66 -7.84 -1.40
N ARG A 58 16.54 -9.00 -2.04
CA ARG A 58 16.36 -9.06 -3.50
C ARG A 58 14.89 -8.83 -3.80
N GLU A 59 14.59 -7.68 -4.40
CA GLU A 59 13.26 -7.32 -4.85
C GLU A 59 12.76 -8.23 -5.98
N VAL A 60 11.45 -8.44 -6.00
CA VAL A 60 10.72 -9.03 -7.11
C VAL A 60 9.71 -8.00 -7.59
N TRP A 61 9.66 -7.80 -8.90
CA TRP A 61 8.68 -6.94 -9.54
C TRP A 61 7.36 -7.69 -9.71
N TYR A 62 6.27 -7.04 -9.33
CA TYR A 62 4.92 -7.57 -9.45
C TYR A 62 4.10 -6.67 -10.37
N PRO A 63 3.18 -7.22 -11.19
CA PRO A 63 2.24 -6.41 -11.95
C PRO A 63 1.43 -5.50 -11.01
N ALA A 64 1.26 -4.22 -11.35
CA ALA A 64 0.48 -3.27 -10.54
C ALA A 64 -0.94 -3.77 -10.23
N GLY A 65 -1.60 -4.45 -11.17
CA GLY A 65 -2.90 -5.09 -10.94
C GLY A 65 -2.96 -6.07 -9.76
N ALA A 66 -1.84 -6.69 -9.38
CA ALA A 66 -1.78 -7.55 -8.20
C ALA A 66 -1.95 -6.75 -6.90
N GLY A 67 -1.21 -5.65 -6.74
CA GLY A 67 -1.34 -4.75 -5.60
C GLY A 67 -2.69 -4.02 -5.58
N LEU A 68 -3.17 -3.60 -6.76
CA LEU A 68 -4.47 -2.94 -6.93
C LEU A 68 -5.63 -3.79 -6.41
N LYS A 69 -5.59 -5.11 -6.68
CA LYS A 69 -6.59 -6.05 -6.19
C LYS A 69 -6.66 -6.06 -4.65
N SER A 70 -5.51 -6.16 -3.99
CA SER A 70 -5.44 -6.14 -2.51
C SER A 70 -5.93 -4.82 -1.94
N ILE A 71 -5.52 -3.69 -2.53
CA ILE A 71 -5.95 -2.34 -2.14
C ILE A 71 -7.47 -2.19 -2.24
N ARG A 72 -8.08 -2.62 -3.35
CA ARG A 72 -9.53 -2.56 -3.56
C ARG A 72 -10.31 -3.39 -2.55
N SER A 73 -9.84 -4.60 -2.24
CA SER A 73 -10.45 -5.45 -1.23
C SER A 73 -10.38 -4.84 0.17
N LEU A 74 -9.24 -4.23 0.52
CA LEU A 74 -9.07 -3.51 1.79
C LEU A 74 -9.98 -2.28 1.87
N LEU A 75 -10.06 -1.47 0.81
CA LEU A 75 -10.95 -0.30 0.75
C LEU A 75 -12.41 -0.68 0.92
N GLN A 76 -12.86 -1.73 0.24
CA GLN A 76 -14.23 -2.23 0.38
C GLN A 76 -14.55 -2.57 1.84
N GLU A 77 -13.63 -3.25 2.51
CA GLU A 77 -13.79 -3.65 3.90
C GLU A 77 -13.71 -2.46 4.88
N PHE A 78 -12.79 -1.51 4.67
CA PHE A 78 -12.73 -0.29 5.47
C PHE A 78 -13.99 0.56 5.34
N ARG A 79 -14.54 0.70 4.12
CA ARG A 79 -15.81 1.40 3.89
C ARG A 79 -16.97 0.68 4.58
N ARG A 80 -16.99 -0.66 4.57
CA ARG A 80 -17.98 -1.46 5.31
C ARG A 80 -17.89 -1.21 6.81
N GLN A 81 -16.68 -1.19 7.39
CA GLN A 81 -16.48 -0.91 8.81
C GLN A 81 -16.88 0.52 9.16
N ALA A 82 -16.49 1.49 8.34
CA ALA A 82 -16.83 2.90 8.51
C ALA A 82 -18.34 3.16 8.52
N ALA A 83 -19.14 2.37 7.80
CA ALA A 83 -20.60 2.47 7.80
C ALA A 83 -21.28 2.05 9.12
N THR A 84 -20.54 1.56 10.11
CA THR A 84 -21.10 1.06 11.39
C THR A 84 -21.59 2.19 12.29
N SER A 85 -20.83 3.28 12.43
CA SER A 85 -21.21 4.46 13.21
C SER A 85 -20.38 5.68 12.79
N GLU A 86 -20.84 6.88 13.12
CA GLU A 86 -20.13 8.13 12.81
C GLU A 86 -18.74 8.19 13.47
N GLU A 87 -18.61 7.71 14.70
CA GLU A 87 -17.32 7.62 15.40
C GLU A 87 -16.34 6.69 14.66
N VAL A 88 -16.81 5.52 14.22
CA VAL A 88 -15.98 4.59 13.46
C VAL A 88 -15.63 5.18 12.09
N GLN A 89 -16.58 5.87 11.43
CA GLN A 89 -16.33 6.55 10.17
C GLN A 89 -15.20 7.57 10.30
N GLN A 90 -15.28 8.47 11.29
CA GLN A 90 -14.26 9.50 11.53
C GLN A 90 -12.89 8.88 11.81
N ARG A 91 -12.84 7.80 12.59
CA ARG A 91 -11.60 7.07 12.87
C ARG A 91 -11.01 6.37 11.64
N MET A 92 -11.86 5.83 10.76
CA MET A 92 -11.43 5.10 9.56
C MET A 92 -11.07 6.02 8.40
N GLN A 93 -11.59 7.26 8.37
CA GLN A 93 -11.46 8.16 7.24
C GLN A 93 -10.00 8.44 6.81
N PRO A 94 -9.03 8.68 7.72
CA PRO A 94 -7.64 8.88 7.30
C PRO A 94 -7.06 7.67 6.57
N ARG A 95 -7.34 6.46 7.07
CA ARG A 95 -6.91 5.21 6.44
C ARG A 95 -7.57 5.00 5.08
N ILE A 96 -8.87 5.27 4.97
CA ILE A 96 -9.58 5.21 3.67
C ILE A 96 -8.93 6.18 2.67
N ASN A 97 -8.69 7.43 3.07
CA ASN A 97 -8.08 8.43 2.19
C ASN A 97 -6.68 8.01 1.69
N MET A 98 -5.85 7.43 2.57
CA MET A 98 -4.54 6.90 2.19
C MET A 98 -4.68 5.77 1.15
N PHE A 99 -5.57 4.82 1.40
CA PHE A 99 -5.78 3.69 0.49
C PHE A 99 -6.45 4.11 -0.83
N GLU A 100 -7.27 5.15 -0.86
CA GLU A 100 -7.83 5.72 -2.10
C GLU A 100 -6.74 6.32 -2.97
N LYS A 101 -5.76 7.03 -2.39
CA LYS A 101 -4.59 7.52 -3.14
C LYS A 101 -3.73 6.38 -3.68
N LEU A 102 -3.57 5.30 -2.91
CA LEU A 102 -2.90 4.10 -3.39
C LEU A 102 -3.71 3.44 -4.51
N GLU A 103 -5.04 3.35 -4.39
CA GLU A 103 -5.89 2.83 -5.47
C GLU A 103 -5.68 3.62 -6.75
N GLU A 104 -5.73 4.95 -6.69
CA GLU A 104 -5.50 5.82 -7.85
C GLU A 104 -4.11 5.60 -8.46
N LEU A 105 -3.06 5.56 -7.64
CA LEU A 105 -1.69 5.29 -8.12
C LEU A 105 -1.60 3.94 -8.84
N PHE A 106 -2.14 2.89 -8.22
CA PHE A 106 -2.05 1.53 -8.74
C PHE A 106 -2.95 1.31 -9.96
N ASP A 107 -4.09 1.99 -10.05
CA ASP A 107 -4.96 1.98 -11.22
C ASP A 107 -4.28 2.65 -12.42
N GLN A 108 -3.59 3.79 -12.20
CA GLN A 108 -2.76 4.41 -13.23
C GLN A 108 -1.59 3.50 -13.61
N ALA A 109 -0.90 2.90 -12.64
CA ALA A 109 0.21 1.99 -12.91
C ALA A 109 -0.23 0.76 -13.72
N ASP A 110 -1.37 0.16 -13.38
CA ASP A 110 -1.95 -0.97 -14.13
C ASP A 110 -2.35 -0.56 -15.55
N ALA A 111 -2.97 0.61 -15.73
CA ALA A 111 -3.32 1.15 -17.05
C ALA A 111 -2.10 1.43 -17.96
N HIS A 112 -0.91 1.56 -17.35
CA HIS A 112 0.37 1.74 -18.04
C HIS A 112 1.23 0.48 -18.07
N ASP A 113 0.66 -0.70 -17.76
CA ASP A 113 1.35 -2.00 -17.70
C ASP A 113 2.62 -1.96 -16.83
N ARG A 114 2.58 -1.21 -15.71
CA ARG A 114 3.72 -1.05 -14.80
C ARG A 114 3.83 -2.19 -13.81
N GLU A 115 5.07 -2.45 -13.40
CA GLU A 115 5.38 -3.33 -12.29
C GLU A 115 5.80 -2.52 -11.07
N PHE A 116 5.65 -3.11 -9.89
CA PHE A 116 5.96 -2.46 -8.63
C PHE A 116 6.57 -3.42 -7.61
N TYR A 117 7.16 -2.83 -6.58
CA TYR A 117 7.37 -3.44 -5.27
C TYR A 117 7.25 -2.37 -4.18
N LEU A 118 7.14 -2.78 -2.91
CA LEU A 118 7.14 -1.86 -1.77
C LEU A 118 8.52 -1.86 -1.10
N SER A 119 9.15 -0.69 -1.03
CA SER A 119 10.47 -0.52 -0.39
C SER A 119 10.30 -0.07 1.04
N ALA A 120 10.67 -0.96 1.97
CA ALA A 120 10.79 -0.62 3.38
C ALA A 120 12.12 0.10 3.63
N ARG A 121 12.09 1.16 4.45
CA ARG A 121 13.29 1.93 4.85
C ARG A 121 13.22 2.34 6.33
N ASP A 122 14.41 2.55 6.89
CA ASP A 122 14.62 3.12 8.23
C ASP A 122 14.66 4.67 8.15
N LEU A 123 14.43 5.39 9.25
CA LEU A 123 14.74 6.83 9.31
C LEU A 123 16.27 7.03 9.40
N ASP A 124 16.89 7.45 8.31
CA ASP A 124 18.27 7.98 8.30
C ASP A 124 18.45 9.20 9.21
#